data_AF-A0A4Y2JYW1-F1
#
_entry.id   AF-A0A4Y2JYW1-F1
#
_cell.length_a   1.000
_cell.length_b   1.000
_cell.length_c   1.000
_cell.angle_alpha   90.00
_cell.angle_beta   90.00
_cell.angle_gamma   90.00
#
_symmetry.space_group_name_H-M   'P 1'
#
loop_
_entity.id
_entity.type
_entity.pdbx_description
1 polymer ?
#
loop_
_entity_poly.entity_id
_entity_poly.type
_entity_poly.pdbx_seq_one_letter_code
_entity_poly.pdbx_strand_id
1 'polypeptide(L)'
;MRECLIFWEKARIPTRATPHCVDKIMKMYNYWRNLQKSACCRSETQEENERNFISDLNNLFDTARGNALEIIKIEEDGKFLLSQREPGRRGCLMGIDMKVAKREVRVLLRVIEQENRRVKAHHNSEIDDNFMDSSEESLGTEDISDQPGPSSNIAQSSLEENINALKELRMGIVHGSKCFLTPKIMAVLDRFHISQRSADFILEAIAESLGYNIDESAINRNTIQRYREDFRKTEATRIKELFKENEPSFICDMDNKLLPALNVRGLKSERLPIIVAYKDEEKLLGLPKLENSSGKEQAMAVWNVLKDWGLEDKAQILCSDTTSSNTGRINGAITFLELYADREMTYFPCRHHIYELVLRSVFEYELNEVTSSPDVAFFKKIREKWNNMEKENYMDGYKYLNAICSESEILSNVNYLSNALKNKKLKNDYMELVELCIVFIGRNSDSTIKIRPPGALHHARWMAKAIYSFKIFLFRQQLSLKMSEVNGLKNICLFLVTVYVKSWLESSSAIGAALNDLMFLKKLKKYESINQGFSSIALKKFCNHLWY
;
A
#
# COMPACT_ATOMS: atom_id res chain seq x y z
N MET A 1 -11.00 25.85 -14.66
CA MET A 1 -12.29 25.78 -15.38
C MET A 1 -12.90 24.38 -15.39
N ARG A 2 -12.17 23.34 -15.82
CA ARG A 2 -12.71 21.96 -15.88
C ARG A 2 -13.26 21.46 -14.54
N GLU A 3 -12.60 21.77 -13.43
CA GLU A 3 -13.07 21.46 -12.07
C GLU A 3 -14.40 22.14 -11.72
N CYS A 4 -14.65 23.35 -12.23
CA CYS A 4 -15.90 24.07 -12.01
C CYS A 4 -17.04 23.43 -12.83
N LEU A 5 -16.80 23.09 -14.09
CA LEU A 5 -17.80 22.49 -14.98
C LEU A 5 -18.34 21.15 -14.46
N ILE A 6 -17.50 20.35 -13.79
CA ILE A 6 -17.90 19.06 -13.21
C ILE A 6 -19.10 19.20 -12.25
N PHE A 7 -19.19 20.29 -11.48
CA PHE A 7 -20.32 20.50 -10.56
C PHE A 7 -21.63 20.80 -11.31
N TRP A 8 -21.55 21.54 -12.41
CA TRP A 8 -22.69 21.85 -13.26
C TRP A 8 -23.16 20.63 -14.06
N GLU A 9 -22.21 19.80 -14.54
CA GLU A 9 -22.49 18.52 -15.19
C GLU A 9 -23.19 17.54 -14.24
N LYS A 10 -22.72 17.46 -12.98
CA LYS A 10 -23.36 16.63 -11.94
C LYS A 10 -24.78 17.07 -11.61
N ALA A 11 -25.06 18.37 -11.69
CA ALA A 11 -26.39 18.92 -11.51
C ALA A 11 -27.26 18.87 -12.78
N ARG A 12 -26.75 18.27 -13.88
CA ARG A 12 -27.40 18.20 -15.21
C ARG A 12 -27.80 19.57 -15.78
N ILE A 13 -27.12 20.65 -15.35
CA ILE A 13 -27.40 22.00 -15.83
C ILE A 13 -26.50 22.31 -17.04
N PRO A 14 -27.07 22.68 -18.20
CA PRO A 14 -26.29 23.04 -19.38
C PRO A 14 -25.42 24.28 -19.13
N THR A 15 -24.13 24.18 -19.46
CA THR A 15 -23.17 25.28 -19.31
C THR A 15 -22.91 26.02 -20.63
N ARG A 16 -22.35 27.23 -20.52
CA ARG A 16 -21.79 27.98 -21.66
C ARG A 16 -20.51 27.31 -22.16
N ALA A 17 -20.13 27.62 -23.39
CA ALA A 17 -18.87 27.15 -23.96
C ALA A 17 -17.68 27.55 -23.07
N THR A 18 -16.69 26.65 -22.95
CA THR A 18 -15.54 26.81 -22.05
C THR A 18 -14.83 28.16 -22.15
N PRO A 19 -14.61 28.76 -23.34
CA PRO A 19 -13.98 30.07 -23.45
C PRO A 19 -14.71 31.17 -22.66
N HIS A 20 -16.05 31.24 -22.76
CA HIS A 20 -16.83 32.25 -22.04
C HIS A 20 -16.77 32.09 -20.52
N CYS A 21 -16.66 30.84 -20.05
CA CYS A 21 -16.50 30.58 -18.63
C CYS A 21 -15.09 30.95 -18.14
N VAL A 22 -14.06 30.72 -18.97
CA VAL A 22 -12.68 31.17 -18.70
C VAL A 22 -12.62 32.70 -18.64
N ASP A 23 -13.27 33.41 -19.57
CA ASP A 23 -13.33 34.88 -19.54
C ASP A 23 -13.95 35.40 -18.25
N LYS A 24 -15.01 34.74 -17.76
CA LYS A 24 -15.66 35.10 -16.50
C LYS A 24 -14.73 34.90 -15.29
N ILE A 25 -13.96 33.80 -15.25
CA ILE A 25 -12.93 33.58 -14.22
C ILE A 25 -11.85 34.64 -14.32
N MET A 26 -11.37 34.95 -15.53
CA MET A 26 -10.33 35.96 -15.74
C MET A 26 -10.78 37.35 -15.28
N LYS A 27 -12.05 37.73 -15.48
CA LYS A 27 -12.61 38.97 -14.94
C LYS A 27 -12.58 39.02 -13.42
N MET A 28 -12.99 37.94 -12.74
CA MET A 28 -12.93 37.86 -11.28
C MET A 28 -11.50 37.89 -10.75
N TYR A 29 -10.59 37.17 -11.41
CA TYR A 29 -9.17 37.15 -11.05
C TYR A 29 -8.55 38.55 -11.18
N ASN A 30 -8.82 39.25 -12.29
CA ASN A 30 -8.33 40.61 -12.50
C ASN A 30 -8.91 41.59 -11.50
N TYR A 31 -10.19 41.46 -11.15
CA TYR A 31 -10.82 42.27 -10.11
C TYR A 31 -10.13 42.07 -8.74
N TRP A 32 -9.90 40.81 -8.35
CA TRP A 32 -9.14 40.48 -7.14
C TRP A 32 -7.70 41.01 -7.18
N ARG A 33 -6.99 40.89 -8.30
CA ARG A 33 -5.63 41.42 -8.45
C ARG A 33 -5.58 42.94 -8.33
N ASN A 34 -6.60 43.65 -8.80
CA ASN A 34 -6.69 45.09 -8.63
C ASN A 34 -6.93 45.47 -7.16
N LEU A 35 -7.78 44.74 -6.45
CA LEU A 35 -7.95 44.91 -4.99
C LEU A 35 -6.64 44.65 -4.24
N GLN A 36 -5.91 43.60 -4.60
CA GLN A 36 -4.63 43.26 -3.97
C GLN A 36 -3.57 44.36 -4.16
N LYS A 37 -3.52 45.03 -5.32
CA LYS A 37 -2.59 46.15 -5.56
C LYS A 37 -2.88 47.36 -4.68
N SER A 38 -4.14 47.54 -4.29
CA SER A 38 -4.60 48.65 -3.45
C SER A 38 -4.74 48.28 -1.97
N ALA A 39 -4.28 47.11 -1.55
CA ALA A 39 -4.48 46.59 -0.19
C ALA A 39 -3.86 47.46 0.93
N CYS A 40 -2.89 48.32 0.61
CA CYS A 40 -2.31 49.27 1.56
C CYS A 40 -3.13 50.57 1.71
N CYS A 41 -4.12 50.82 0.85
CA CYS A 41 -4.94 52.03 0.87
C CYS A 41 -6.24 51.80 1.65
N ARG A 42 -6.38 52.42 2.83
CA ARG A 42 -7.59 52.38 3.66
C ARG A 42 -8.59 53.50 3.32
N SER A 43 -8.99 53.58 2.05
CA SER A 43 -10.06 54.49 1.63
C SER A 43 -11.42 53.81 1.78
N GLU A 44 -12.46 54.59 2.09
CA GLU A 44 -13.84 54.08 2.22
C GLU A 44 -14.30 53.33 0.95
N THR A 45 -13.93 53.84 -0.23
CA THR A 45 -14.21 53.21 -1.52
C THR A 45 -13.52 51.85 -1.67
N GLN A 46 -12.28 51.71 -1.18
CA GLN A 46 -11.56 50.43 -1.23
C GLN A 46 -12.20 49.40 -0.30
N GLU A 47 -12.57 49.80 0.92
CA GLU A 47 -13.25 48.92 1.88
C GLU A 47 -14.64 48.49 1.39
N GLU A 48 -15.36 49.37 0.69
CA GLU A 48 -16.62 49.02 0.02
C GLU A 48 -16.42 48.04 -1.14
N ASN A 49 -15.40 48.24 -1.98
CA ASN A 49 -15.08 47.31 -3.07
C ASN A 49 -14.68 45.92 -2.56
N GLU A 50 -13.93 45.86 -1.45
CA GLU A 50 -13.58 44.60 -0.78
C GLU A 50 -14.81 43.90 -0.20
N ARG A 51 -15.70 44.64 0.47
CA ARG A 51 -16.98 44.11 0.96
C ARG A 51 -17.85 43.57 -0.18
N ASN A 52 -17.94 44.30 -1.29
CA ASN A 52 -18.69 43.88 -2.46
C ASN A 52 -18.10 42.62 -3.09
N PHE A 53 -16.77 42.53 -3.21
CA PHE A 53 -16.11 41.32 -3.71
C PHE A 53 -16.35 40.10 -2.81
N ILE A 54 -16.29 40.26 -1.48
CA ILE A 54 -16.57 39.17 -0.53
C ILE A 54 -18.05 38.76 -0.61
N SER A 55 -18.96 39.72 -0.77
CA SER A 55 -20.39 39.45 -0.98
C SER A 55 -20.62 38.64 -2.26
N ASP A 56 -19.98 39.03 -3.36
CA ASP A 56 -20.08 38.34 -4.65
C ASP A 56 -19.53 36.91 -4.61
N LEU A 57 -18.45 36.67 -3.85
CA LEU A 57 -17.91 35.32 -3.64
C LEU A 57 -18.88 34.38 -2.91
N ASN A 58 -19.84 34.93 -2.17
CA ASN A 58 -20.88 34.14 -1.51
C ASN A 58 -22.04 33.76 -2.43
N ASN A 59 -22.12 34.35 -3.64
CA ASN A 59 -23.13 34.08 -4.63
C ASN A 59 -22.70 32.97 -5.61
N LEU A 60 -23.65 32.45 -6.40
CA LEU A 60 -23.39 31.41 -7.39
C LEU A 60 -22.47 31.93 -8.50
N PHE A 61 -21.38 31.21 -8.74
CA PHE A 61 -20.57 31.40 -9.94
C PHE A 61 -21.29 30.83 -11.18
N ASP A 62 -22.28 31.57 -11.69
CA ASP A 62 -23.21 31.07 -12.71
C ASP A 62 -22.51 30.83 -14.05
N THR A 63 -22.43 29.57 -14.47
CA THR A 63 -21.91 29.18 -15.79
C THR A 63 -22.99 28.57 -16.69
N ALA A 64 -24.26 28.63 -16.26
CA ALA A 64 -25.39 28.14 -17.01
C ALA A 64 -25.52 28.85 -18.36
N ARG A 65 -25.98 28.10 -19.34
CA ARG A 65 -26.39 28.64 -20.64
C ARG A 65 -27.54 29.64 -20.45
N GLY A 66 -27.62 30.66 -21.30
CA GLY A 66 -28.65 31.72 -21.18
C GLY A 66 -30.08 31.15 -21.17
N ASN A 67 -30.33 30.14 -22.00
CA ASN A 67 -31.59 29.40 -22.09
C ASN A 67 -31.59 28.08 -21.31
N ALA A 68 -30.80 27.95 -20.24
CA ALA A 68 -30.69 26.69 -19.49
C ALA A 68 -32.05 26.19 -18.96
N LEU A 69 -32.94 27.09 -18.52
CA LEU A 69 -34.26 26.73 -18.01
C LEU A 69 -35.21 26.16 -19.08
N GLU A 70 -34.98 26.47 -20.36
CA GLU A 70 -35.75 25.91 -21.48
C GLU A 70 -35.23 24.52 -21.90
N ILE A 71 -33.93 24.27 -21.64
CA ILE A 71 -33.26 23.01 -22.01
C ILE A 71 -33.47 21.93 -20.93
N ILE A 72 -33.58 22.34 -19.66
CA ILE A 72 -33.78 21.42 -18.54
C ILE A 72 -35.17 20.81 -18.63
N LYS A 73 -35.23 19.47 -18.75
CA LYS A 73 -36.49 18.71 -18.84
C LYS A 73 -37.10 18.36 -17.48
N ILE A 74 -36.29 18.33 -16.43
CA ILE A 74 -36.68 17.93 -15.08
C ILE A 74 -37.01 19.20 -14.29
N GLU A 75 -38.25 19.31 -13.80
CA GLU A 75 -38.74 20.51 -13.12
C GLU A 75 -37.94 20.82 -11.83
N GLU A 76 -37.52 19.78 -11.12
CA GLU A 76 -36.70 19.86 -9.91
C GLU A 76 -35.30 20.45 -10.18
N ASP A 77 -34.64 20.06 -11.28
CA ASP A 77 -33.33 20.58 -11.67
C ASP A 77 -33.42 22.07 -12.04
N GLY A 78 -34.56 22.49 -12.62
CA GLY A 78 -34.88 23.89 -12.92
C GLY A 78 -35.10 24.73 -11.65
N LYS A 79 -35.90 24.20 -10.71
CA LYS A 79 -36.11 24.81 -9.38
C LYS A 79 -34.80 24.90 -8.58
N PHE A 80 -33.94 23.89 -8.69
CA PHE A 80 -32.62 23.88 -8.10
C PHE A 80 -31.76 25.03 -8.64
N LEU A 81 -31.65 25.19 -9.97
CA LEU A 81 -30.91 26.32 -10.56
C LEU A 81 -31.43 27.69 -10.10
N LEU A 82 -32.75 27.87 -10.03
CA LEU A 82 -33.36 29.11 -9.53
C LEU A 82 -33.00 29.37 -8.06
N SER A 83 -33.07 28.35 -7.21
CA SER A 83 -32.71 28.47 -5.79
C SER A 83 -31.24 28.79 -5.56
N GLN A 84 -30.34 28.32 -6.44
CA GLN A 84 -28.92 28.62 -6.36
C GLN A 84 -28.59 30.05 -6.81
N ARG A 85 -29.43 30.67 -7.64
CA ARG A 85 -29.28 32.07 -8.09
C ARG A 85 -29.69 33.08 -7.01
N GLU A 86 -30.40 32.66 -5.97
CA GLU A 86 -30.74 33.53 -4.85
C GLU A 86 -29.49 33.85 -3.99
N PRO A 87 -29.43 35.05 -3.37
CA PRO A 87 -28.31 35.42 -2.50
C PRO A 87 -28.13 34.44 -1.33
N GLY A 88 -26.88 34.09 -1.03
CA GLY A 88 -26.53 33.31 0.17
C GLY A 88 -26.54 31.79 0.03
N ARG A 89 -26.63 31.22 -1.20
CA ARG A 89 -26.51 29.77 -1.50
C ARG A 89 -27.43 28.90 -0.62
N ARG A 90 -28.70 28.77 -0.99
CA ARG A 90 -29.71 28.01 -0.22
C ARG A 90 -29.52 26.48 -0.16
N GLY A 91 -28.63 25.87 -0.95
CA GLY A 91 -28.48 24.41 -0.97
C GLY A 91 -27.14 23.89 -1.45
N CYS A 92 -26.81 22.65 -1.06
CA CYS A 92 -25.65 21.89 -1.52
C CYS A 92 -26.10 20.54 -2.10
N LEU A 93 -25.37 20.00 -3.09
CA LEU A 93 -25.58 18.63 -3.57
C LEU A 93 -25.30 17.65 -2.42
N MET A 94 -26.34 16.99 -1.91
CA MET A 94 -26.22 16.03 -0.81
C MET A 94 -25.98 14.60 -1.31
N GLY A 95 -25.59 13.69 -0.40
CA GLY A 95 -25.16 12.33 -0.71
C GLY A 95 -26.17 11.46 -1.47
N ILE A 96 -27.46 11.81 -1.45
CA ILE A 96 -28.53 11.10 -2.16
C ILE A 96 -28.44 11.35 -3.68
N ASP A 97 -28.21 12.59 -4.10
CA ASP A 97 -28.10 12.96 -5.53
C ASP A 97 -26.85 12.33 -6.17
N MET A 98 -25.78 12.18 -5.38
CA MET A 98 -24.57 11.49 -5.82
C MET A 98 -24.78 9.96 -5.96
N LYS A 99 -25.68 9.36 -5.16
CA LYS A 99 -26.09 7.95 -5.33
C LYS A 99 -26.96 7.77 -6.58
N VAL A 100 -27.85 8.70 -6.89
CA VAL A 100 -28.69 8.68 -8.09
C VAL A 100 -27.85 8.86 -9.36
N ALA A 101 -26.96 9.87 -9.41
CA ALA A 101 -26.04 10.06 -10.53
C ALA A 101 -25.12 8.85 -10.76
N LYS A 102 -24.62 8.23 -9.68
CA LYS A 102 -23.83 6.98 -9.77
C LYS A 102 -24.67 5.78 -10.22
N ARG A 103 -25.98 5.75 -9.93
CA ARG A 103 -26.90 4.71 -10.42
C ARG A 103 -27.19 4.88 -11.91
N GLU A 104 -27.38 6.11 -12.39
CA GLU A 104 -27.56 6.43 -13.81
C GLU A 104 -26.30 6.10 -14.62
N VAL A 105 -25.10 6.42 -14.12
CA VAL A 105 -23.82 6.02 -14.74
C VAL A 105 -23.69 4.50 -14.80
N ARG A 106 -24.11 3.77 -13.75
CA ARG A 106 -24.15 2.29 -13.77
C ARG A 106 -25.12 1.74 -14.82
N VAL A 107 -26.29 2.37 -15.01
CA VAL A 107 -27.25 1.97 -16.04
C VAL A 107 -26.69 2.24 -17.43
N LEU A 108 -26.09 3.40 -17.66
CA LEU A 108 -25.48 3.74 -18.95
C LEU A 108 -24.35 2.78 -19.33
N LEU A 109 -23.49 2.42 -18.36
CA LEU A 109 -22.43 1.43 -18.59
C LEU A 109 -22.98 0.03 -18.92
N ARG A 110 -24.07 -0.40 -18.28
CA ARG A 110 -24.74 -1.66 -18.64
C ARG A 110 -25.33 -1.63 -20.03
N VAL A 111 -25.93 -0.50 -20.44
CA VAL A 111 -26.48 -0.33 -21.80
C VAL A 111 -25.36 -0.40 -22.84
N ILE A 112 -24.24 0.29 -22.60
CA ILE A 112 -23.05 0.24 -23.48
C ILE A 112 -22.49 -1.19 -23.55
N GLU A 113 -22.40 -1.89 -22.41
CA GLU A 113 -21.90 -3.26 -22.37
C GLU A 113 -22.84 -4.25 -23.08
N GLN A 114 -24.15 -4.06 -22.94
CA GLN A 114 -25.16 -4.86 -23.63
C GLN A 114 -25.16 -4.62 -25.14
N GLU A 115 -24.93 -3.38 -25.57
CA GLU A 115 -24.75 -3.05 -26.97
C GLU A 115 -23.46 -3.66 -27.54
N ASN A 116 -22.35 -3.60 -26.80
CA ASN A 116 -21.10 -4.28 -27.19
C ASN A 116 -21.25 -5.81 -27.26
N ARG A 117 -22.08 -6.41 -26.41
CA ARG A 117 -22.42 -7.84 -26.50
C ARG A 117 -23.28 -8.16 -27.72
N ARG A 118 -24.23 -7.28 -28.07
CA ARG A 118 -25.03 -7.42 -29.31
C ARG A 118 -24.17 -7.31 -30.56
N VAL A 119 -23.25 -6.34 -30.60
CA VAL A 119 -22.31 -6.18 -31.72
C VAL A 119 -21.40 -7.41 -31.85
N LYS A 120 -20.90 -7.97 -30.74
CA LYS A 120 -20.11 -9.22 -30.77
C LYS A 120 -20.94 -10.44 -31.18
N ALA A 121 -22.20 -10.53 -30.76
CA ALA A 121 -23.10 -11.61 -31.17
C ALA A 121 -23.45 -11.52 -32.66
N HIS A 122 -23.67 -10.31 -33.19
CA HIS A 122 -23.87 -10.09 -34.62
C HIS A 122 -22.62 -10.47 -35.43
N HIS A 123 -21.43 -10.09 -34.95
CA HIS A 123 -20.18 -10.44 -35.63
C HIS A 123 -19.89 -11.95 -35.61
N ASN A 124 -20.26 -12.65 -34.54
CA ASN A 124 -20.13 -14.12 -34.48
C ASN A 124 -21.18 -14.84 -35.35
N SER A 125 -22.39 -14.28 -35.49
CA SER A 125 -23.43 -14.80 -36.40
C SER A 125 -23.03 -14.66 -37.87
N GLU A 126 -22.38 -13.54 -38.24
CA GLU A 126 -21.86 -13.33 -39.61
C GLU A 126 -20.67 -14.25 -39.96
N ILE A 127 -19.97 -14.78 -38.95
CA ILE A 127 -18.85 -15.73 -39.14
C ILE A 127 -19.40 -17.17 -39.26
N ASP A 128 -20.43 -17.53 -38.48
CA ASP A 128 -21.06 -18.86 -38.56
C ASP A 128 -21.89 -19.05 -39.85
N ASP A 129 -22.52 -17.99 -40.38
CA ASP A 129 -23.26 -18.07 -41.65
C ASP A 129 -22.36 -18.26 -42.89
N ASN A 130 -21.05 -18.06 -42.75
CA ASN A 130 -20.07 -18.21 -43.85
C ASN A 130 -19.32 -19.56 -43.84
N PHE A 131 -19.61 -20.48 -42.91
CA PHE A 131 -18.90 -21.76 -42.78
C PHE A 131 -19.71 -23.00 -43.21
N MET A 132 -20.90 -22.82 -43.80
CA MET A 132 -21.82 -23.93 -44.08
C MET A 132 -22.27 -24.08 -45.54
N ASP A 133 -21.48 -23.64 -46.52
CA ASP A 133 -21.68 -24.13 -47.90
C ASP A 133 -20.43 -24.11 -48.77
N SER A 134 -20.38 -25.06 -49.70
CA SER A 134 -19.41 -25.31 -50.78
C SER A 134 -18.14 -26.13 -50.48
N SER A 135 -18.29 -27.42 -50.80
CA SER A 135 -17.29 -28.37 -51.27
C SER A 135 -16.71 -28.01 -52.65
N GLU A 136 -15.46 -28.46 -52.84
CA GLU A 136 -14.81 -28.92 -54.08
C GLU A 136 -14.30 -27.94 -55.16
N GLU A 137 -13.01 -28.19 -55.48
CA GLU A 137 -12.31 -28.07 -56.78
C GLU A 137 -12.16 -26.69 -57.44
N SER A 138 -11.12 -26.37 -58.22
CA SER A 138 -9.73 -26.82 -58.41
C SER A 138 -9.12 -25.83 -59.44
N LEU A 139 -7.78 -25.85 -59.59
CA LEU A 139 -6.98 -25.33 -60.73
C LEU A 139 -6.83 -23.79 -60.85
N GLY A 140 -5.65 -23.21 -61.08
CA GLY A 140 -4.34 -23.80 -61.35
C GLY A 140 -3.23 -22.75 -61.49
N THR A 141 -1.99 -23.27 -61.37
CA THR A 141 -0.76 -22.97 -62.15
C THR A 141 -0.19 -21.54 -62.12
N GLU A 142 1.10 -21.29 -61.91
CA GLU A 142 2.34 -21.82 -62.52
C GLU A 142 3.53 -21.55 -61.56
N ASP A 143 4.75 -22.07 -61.67
CA ASP A 143 5.39 -23.26 -62.23
C ASP A 143 6.90 -23.08 -61.89
N ILE A 144 7.64 -24.17 -61.90
CA ILE A 144 9.03 -24.38 -62.38
C ILE A 144 9.66 -25.57 -61.63
N SER A 145 9.55 -26.74 -62.30
CA SER A 145 10.63 -27.63 -62.77
C SER A 145 11.72 -28.06 -61.76
N ASP A 146 12.04 -29.35 -61.56
CA ASP A 146 12.43 -30.35 -62.56
C ASP A 146 12.10 -31.81 -62.14
N GLN A 147 11.77 -32.63 -63.13
CA GLN A 147 11.78 -34.11 -63.20
C GLN A 147 12.68 -34.52 -64.41
N PRO A 148 13.01 -35.81 -64.75
CA PRO A 148 12.46 -37.10 -64.27
C PRO A 148 13.44 -38.32 -64.14
N GLY A 149 13.11 -39.24 -63.21
CA GLY A 149 13.09 -40.74 -63.32
C GLY A 149 14.36 -41.58 -63.63
N PRO A 150 14.30 -42.95 -63.58
CA PRO A 150 13.19 -43.83 -63.19
C PRO A 150 13.52 -44.96 -62.17
N SER A 151 12.44 -45.46 -61.58
CA SER A 151 12.17 -46.77 -60.93
C SER A 151 13.28 -47.82 -60.75
N SER A 152 13.34 -48.37 -59.54
CA SER A 152 13.21 -49.82 -59.36
C SER A 152 12.69 -50.15 -57.96
N ASN A 153 11.64 -50.97 -57.94
CA ASN A 153 11.03 -51.61 -56.77
C ASN A 153 12.05 -52.37 -55.91
N ILE A 154 11.59 -52.79 -54.71
CA ILE A 154 12.25 -53.64 -53.67
C ILE A 154 12.76 -52.75 -52.50
N ALA A 155 12.28 -52.82 -51.25
CA ALA A 155 11.42 -53.75 -50.54
C ALA A 155 10.62 -52.98 -49.46
N GLN A 156 9.32 -53.22 -49.35
CA GLN A 156 8.46 -52.70 -48.28
C GLN A 156 8.69 -53.39 -46.91
N SER A 157 9.56 -54.40 -46.82
CA SER A 157 9.79 -55.13 -45.57
C SER A 157 10.71 -54.40 -44.57
N SER A 158 11.59 -53.49 -45.03
CA SER A 158 12.56 -52.82 -44.15
C SER A 158 11.99 -51.59 -43.43
N LEU A 159 10.84 -51.05 -43.86
CA LEU A 159 10.24 -49.87 -43.24
C LEU A 159 9.31 -50.24 -42.08
N GLU A 160 8.61 -51.38 -42.17
CA GLU A 160 7.77 -51.89 -41.07
C GLU A 160 8.59 -52.48 -39.92
N GLU A 161 9.72 -53.15 -40.21
CA GLU A 161 10.66 -53.58 -39.18
C GLU A 161 11.29 -52.40 -38.44
N ASN A 162 11.58 -51.29 -39.13
CA ASN A 162 12.11 -50.08 -38.49
C ASN A 162 11.07 -49.32 -37.66
N ILE A 163 9.79 -49.32 -38.06
CA ILE A 163 8.71 -48.72 -37.25
C ILE A 163 8.37 -49.58 -36.03
N ASN A 164 8.44 -50.91 -36.15
CA ASN A 164 8.28 -51.81 -35.02
C ASN A 164 9.48 -51.78 -34.08
N ALA A 165 10.72 -51.68 -34.60
CA ALA A 165 11.90 -51.45 -33.79
C ALA A 165 11.86 -50.09 -33.06
N LEU A 166 11.33 -49.03 -33.69
CA LEU A 166 11.14 -47.72 -33.03
C LEU A 166 10.00 -47.73 -31.99
N LYS A 167 8.97 -48.56 -32.19
CA LYS A 167 7.90 -48.80 -31.21
C LYS A 167 8.38 -49.66 -30.05
N GLU A 168 9.20 -50.68 -30.28
CA GLU A 168 9.87 -51.47 -29.23
C GLU A 168 10.90 -50.65 -28.46
N LEU A 169 11.66 -49.76 -29.13
CA LEU A 169 12.58 -48.82 -28.47
C LEU A 169 11.85 -47.80 -27.59
N ARG A 170 10.60 -47.44 -27.94
CA ARG A 170 9.72 -46.58 -27.11
C ARG A 170 8.98 -47.35 -26.01
N MET A 171 8.74 -48.65 -26.18
CA MET A 171 8.17 -49.52 -25.15
C MET A 171 9.19 -49.91 -24.07
N GLY A 172 10.49 -49.71 -24.32
CA GLY A 172 11.58 -49.92 -23.36
C GLY A 172 11.79 -48.78 -22.34
N ILE A 173 11.11 -47.63 -22.48
CA ILE A 173 11.13 -46.60 -21.43
C ILE A 173 10.01 -46.93 -20.46
N VAL A 174 10.34 -47.73 -19.44
CA VAL A 174 9.51 -47.93 -18.26
C VAL A 174 9.23 -46.54 -17.67
N HIS A 175 8.05 -45.97 -17.96
CA HIS A 175 7.56 -44.88 -17.15
C HIS A 175 7.26 -45.48 -15.79
N GLY A 176 8.13 -45.21 -14.83
CA GLY A 176 7.99 -45.72 -13.48
C GLY A 176 6.57 -45.55 -12.97
N SER A 177 5.88 -46.65 -12.69
CA SER A 177 4.45 -46.66 -12.35
C SER A 177 4.20 -46.57 -10.85
N LYS A 178 5.27 -46.66 -10.03
CA LYS A 178 5.20 -46.55 -8.57
C LYS A 178 5.66 -45.15 -8.13
N CYS A 179 4.73 -44.38 -7.57
CA CYS A 179 5.00 -43.09 -6.95
C CYS A 179 4.72 -43.18 -5.45
N PHE A 180 5.75 -43.03 -4.60
CA PHE A 180 5.59 -42.98 -3.14
C PHE A 180 5.49 -41.54 -2.59
N LEU A 181 5.36 -40.55 -3.48
CA LEU A 181 5.19 -39.15 -3.09
C LEU A 181 3.85 -38.99 -2.36
N THR A 182 3.91 -38.68 -1.07
CA THR A 182 2.74 -38.43 -0.24
C THR A 182 2.64 -36.95 0.13
N PRO A 183 1.44 -36.46 0.49
CA PRO A 183 1.25 -35.13 1.06
C PRO A 183 2.20 -34.84 2.24
N LYS A 184 2.51 -35.86 3.06
CA LYS A 184 3.43 -35.74 4.20
C LYS A 184 4.86 -35.43 3.75
N ILE A 185 5.36 -36.08 2.70
CA ILE A 185 6.68 -35.79 2.13
C ILE A 185 6.69 -34.37 1.55
N MET A 186 5.66 -33.97 0.80
CA MET A 186 5.57 -32.61 0.24
C MET A 186 5.57 -31.53 1.32
N ALA A 187 4.81 -31.74 2.40
CA ALA A 187 4.77 -30.82 3.54
C ALA A 187 6.13 -30.63 4.21
N VAL A 188 6.90 -31.72 4.39
CA VAL A 188 8.26 -31.68 4.97
C VAL A 188 9.20 -30.92 4.03
N LEU A 189 9.19 -31.25 2.74
CA LEU A 189 10.04 -30.60 1.75
C LEU A 189 9.81 -29.09 1.69
N ASP A 190 8.55 -28.64 1.76
CA ASP A 190 8.22 -27.21 1.75
C ASP A 190 8.56 -26.53 3.08
N ARG A 191 8.34 -27.18 4.22
CA ARG A 191 8.68 -26.66 5.56
C ARG A 191 10.18 -26.40 5.72
N PHE A 192 11.02 -27.26 5.15
CA PHE A 192 12.48 -27.12 5.20
C PHE A 192 13.04 -26.38 3.98
N HIS A 193 12.19 -25.77 3.15
CA HIS A 193 12.59 -25.01 1.97
C HIS A 193 13.52 -25.77 1.02
N ILE A 194 13.32 -27.09 0.90
CA ILE A 194 14.16 -27.95 0.08
C ILE A 194 13.85 -27.68 -1.39
N SER A 195 14.88 -27.38 -2.19
CA SER A 195 14.74 -27.13 -3.62
C SER A 195 14.22 -28.37 -4.36
N GLN A 196 13.58 -28.20 -5.52
CA GLN A 196 13.12 -29.35 -6.32
C GLN A 196 14.27 -30.30 -6.68
N ARG A 197 15.43 -29.77 -7.04
CA ARG A 197 16.61 -30.57 -7.38
C ARG A 197 17.13 -31.34 -6.18
N SER A 198 17.25 -30.66 -5.03
CA SER A 198 17.67 -31.31 -3.78
C SER A 198 16.68 -32.38 -3.34
N ALA A 199 15.38 -32.15 -3.53
CA ALA A 199 14.36 -33.13 -3.23
C ALA A 199 14.46 -34.36 -4.13
N ASP A 200 14.76 -34.18 -5.42
CA ASP A 200 15.01 -35.28 -6.37
C ASP A 200 16.12 -36.20 -5.84
N PHE A 201 17.31 -35.64 -5.60
CA PHE A 201 18.46 -36.40 -5.10
C PHE A 201 18.20 -37.08 -3.75
N ILE A 202 17.53 -36.39 -2.82
CA ILE A 202 17.23 -36.95 -1.50
C ILE A 202 16.25 -38.13 -1.63
N LEU A 203 15.21 -37.99 -2.45
CA LEU A 203 14.19 -39.02 -2.61
C LEU A 203 14.72 -40.23 -3.38
N GLU A 204 15.58 -40.00 -4.37
CA GLU A 204 16.28 -41.03 -5.13
C GLU A 204 17.20 -41.86 -4.23
N ALA A 205 18.08 -41.21 -3.45
CA ALA A 205 18.96 -41.90 -2.51
C ALA A 205 18.20 -42.70 -1.43
N ILE A 206 17.05 -42.19 -0.97
CA ILE A 206 16.17 -42.90 -0.03
C ILE A 206 15.52 -44.10 -0.71
N ALA A 207 15.07 -43.95 -1.97
CA ALA A 207 14.47 -45.04 -2.73
C ALA A 207 15.45 -46.20 -2.94
N GLU A 208 16.69 -45.91 -3.35
CA GLU A 208 17.78 -46.89 -3.47
C GLU A 208 18.03 -47.62 -2.15
N SER A 209 18.15 -46.86 -1.05
CA SER A 209 18.45 -47.40 0.28
C SER A 209 17.34 -48.34 0.80
N LEU A 210 16.10 -48.13 0.35
CA LEU A 210 14.94 -48.95 0.68
C LEU A 210 14.74 -50.13 -0.29
N GLY A 211 15.62 -50.30 -1.28
CA GLY A 211 15.56 -51.38 -2.27
C GLY A 211 14.56 -51.15 -3.41
N TYR A 212 14.13 -49.91 -3.65
CA TYR A 212 13.33 -49.57 -4.82
C TYR A 212 14.21 -49.40 -6.05
N ASN A 213 13.75 -49.93 -7.19
CA ASN A 213 14.38 -49.68 -8.48
C ASN A 213 14.04 -48.24 -8.95
N ILE A 214 15.05 -47.40 -9.14
CA ILE A 214 14.87 -46.00 -9.57
C ILE A 214 14.25 -45.93 -10.96
N ASP A 215 14.64 -46.84 -11.86
CA ASP A 215 14.13 -46.89 -13.24
C ASP A 215 12.62 -47.21 -13.30
N GLU A 216 12.08 -47.81 -12.24
CA GLU A 216 10.64 -48.07 -12.06
C GLU A 216 9.90 -46.99 -11.27
N SER A 217 10.60 -45.93 -10.83
CA SER A 217 10.05 -44.87 -9.99
C SER A 217 9.73 -43.60 -10.80
N ALA A 218 8.57 -43.00 -10.56
CA ALA A 218 8.18 -41.73 -11.21
C ALA A 218 8.87 -40.49 -10.59
N ILE A 219 10.06 -40.64 -9.98
CA ILE A 219 10.74 -39.58 -9.25
C ILE A 219 11.59 -38.81 -10.24
N ASN A 220 11.06 -37.69 -10.70
CA ASN A 220 11.84 -36.69 -11.39
C ASN A 220 11.39 -35.31 -10.94
N ARG A 221 12.25 -34.32 -11.20
CA ARG A 221 11.98 -32.91 -10.92
C ARG A 221 10.57 -32.42 -11.32
N ASN A 222 10.08 -32.79 -12.51
CA ASN A 222 8.77 -32.35 -12.99
C ASN A 222 7.62 -33.01 -12.23
N THR A 223 7.75 -34.30 -11.90
CA THR A 223 6.78 -35.01 -11.06
C THR A 223 6.71 -34.38 -9.67
N ILE A 224 7.87 -34.16 -9.03
CA ILE A 224 7.94 -33.51 -7.71
C ILE A 224 7.30 -32.11 -7.76
N GLN A 225 7.55 -31.35 -8.82
CA GLN A 225 6.91 -30.05 -9.01
C GLN A 225 5.38 -30.16 -9.06
N ARG A 226 4.83 -31.05 -9.91
CA ARG A 226 3.38 -31.24 -10.05
C ARG A 226 2.74 -31.67 -8.72
N TYR A 227 3.35 -32.62 -8.01
CA TYR A 227 2.85 -33.08 -6.71
C TYR A 227 2.89 -31.97 -5.65
N ARG A 228 3.94 -31.12 -5.63
CA ARG A 228 3.97 -29.95 -4.74
C ARG A 228 2.88 -28.93 -5.09
N GLU A 229 2.68 -28.67 -6.38
CA GLU A 229 1.62 -27.75 -6.82
C GLU A 229 0.23 -28.25 -6.42
N ASP A 230 -0.04 -29.54 -6.62
CA ASP A 230 -1.29 -30.17 -6.25
C ASP A 230 -1.51 -30.20 -4.73
N PHE A 231 -0.48 -30.56 -3.97
CA PHE A 231 -0.51 -30.51 -2.51
C PHE A 231 -0.81 -29.11 -1.98
N ARG A 232 -0.14 -28.08 -2.52
CA ARG A 232 -0.36 -26.68 -2.12
C ARG A 232 -1.77 -26.20 -2.47
N LYS A 233 -2.32 -26.60 -3.62
CA LYS A 233 -3.71 -26.29 -4.00
C LYS A 233 -4.71 -26.95 -3.04
N THR A 234 -4.50 -28.22 -2.72
CA THR A 234 -5.35 -28.96 -1.77
C THR A 234 -5.30 -28.33 -0.40
N GLU A 235 -4.10 -28.02 0.11
CA GLU A 235 -3.92 -27.40 1.42
C GLU A 235 -4.48 -25.98 1.46
N ALA A 236 -4.32 -25.19 0.40
CA ALA A 236 -4.92 -23.85 0.30
C ALA A 236 -6.46 -23.91 0.35
N THR A 237 -7.06 -24.91 -0.31
CA THR A 237 -8.52 -25.14 -0.29
C THR A 237 -8.98 -25.52 1.11
N ARG A 238 -8.29 -26.47 1.76
CA ARG A 238 -8.55 -26.89 3.14
C ARG A 238 -8.47 -25.71 4.12
N ILE A 239 -7.47 -24.84 3.95
CA ILE A 239 -7.31 -23.64 4.77
C ILE A 239 -8.50 -22.67 4.60
N LYS A 240 -9.01 -22.49 3.37
CA LYS A 240 -10.17 -21.63 3.10
C LYS A 240 -11.44 -22.19 3.72
N GLU A 241 -11.68 -23.49 3.59
CA GLU A 241 -12.85 -24.16 4.15
C GLU A 241 -12.87 -24.05 5.68
N LEU A 242 -11.75 -24.37 6.35
CA LEU A 242 -11.62 -24.27 7.80
C LEU A 242 -11.82 -22.83 8.32
N PHE A 243 -11.45 -21.84 7.51
CA PHE A 243 -11.62 -20.43 7.89
C PHE A 243 -13.10 -19.99 7.87
N LYS A 244 -13.90 -20.50 6.91
CA LYS A 244 -15.31 -20.11 6.75
C LYS A 244 -16.22 -20.52 7.91
N GLU A 245 -15.86 -21.59 8.63
CA GLU A 245 -16.65 -22.09 9.77
C GLU A 245 -16.61 -21.16 11.00
N ASN A 246 -15.73 -20.14 11.02
CA ASN A 246 -15.63 -19.15 12.09
C ASN A 246 -16.12 -17.79 11.58
N GLU A 247 -17.36 -17.40 11.91
CA GLU A 247 -17.95 -16.10 11.51
C GLU A 247 -17.77 -14.99 12.56
N PRO A 248 -16.70 -14.18 12.48
CA PRO A 248 -16.73 -12.84 13.03
C PRO A 248 -16.50 -11.76 11.97
N SER A 249 -17.03 -10.57 12.24
CA SER A 249 -16.57 -9.32 11.61
C SER A 249 -15.07 -9.15 11.84
N PHE A 250 -14.34 -8.70 10.83
CA PHE A 250 -12.88 -8.58 10.90
C PHE A 250 -12.36 -7.21 10.46
N ILE A 251 -11.12 -6.93 10.86
CA ILE A 251 -10.30 -5.81 10.39
C ILE A 251 -9.50 -6.29 9.18
N CYS A 252 -9.57 -5.60 8.05
CA CYS A 252 -8.75 -5.85 6.88
C CYS A 252 -7.57 -4.87 6.86
N ASP A 253 -6.36 -5.38 7.05
CA ASP A 253 -5.11 -4.62 6.96
C ASP A 253 -4.48 -4.77 5.57
N MET A 254 -4.04 -3.63 5.03
CA MET A 254 -3.58 -3.47 3.65
C MET A 254 -2.32 -2.60 3.64
N ASP A 255 -1.17 -3.19 3.31
CA ASP A 255 0.12 -2.49 3.27
C ASP A 255 0.99 -2.99 2.11
N ASN A 256 1.37 -2.11 1.20
CA ASN A 256 2.15 -2.47 0.01
C ASN A 256 3.59 -2.83 0.38
N LYS A 257 4.11 -3.90 -0.24
CA LYS A 257 5.51 -4.31 -0.09
C LYS A 257 6.17 -4.61 -1.43
N LEU A 258 7.40 -4.13 -1.58
CA LEU A 258 8.27 -4.49 -2.70
C LEU A 258 8.94 -5.84 -2.42
N LEU A 259 8.57 -6.86 -3.19
CA LEU A 259 9.14 -8.21 -3.11
C LEU A 259 9.89 -8.56 -4.39
N PRO A 260 10.93 -9.42 -4.33
CA PRO A 260 11.59 -9.92 -5.54
C PRO A 260 10.57 -10.57 -6.50
N ALA A 261 10.65 -10.24 -7.78
CA ALA A 261 9.80 -10.84 -8.80
C ALA A 261 10.18 -12.31 -8.97
N LEU A 262 9.17 -13.19 -9.07
CA LEU A 262 9.36 -14.63 -9.19
C LEU A 262 10.05 -15.04 -10.51
N ASN A 263 9.88 -14.24 -11.58
CA ASN A 263 10.24 -14.64 -12.94
C ASN A 263 11.51 -13.96 -13.47
N VAL A 264 12.00 -12.91 -12.80
CA VAL A 264 13.16 -12.12 -13.28
C VAL A 264 14.07 -11.80 -12.11
N ARG A 265 15.30 -12.32 -12.14
CA ARG A 265 16.33 -12.05 -11.14
C ARG A 265 16.65 -10.55 -11.13
N GLY A 266 16.59 -9.93 -9.96
CA GLY A 266 16.90 -8.52 -9.75
C GLY A 266 15.72 -7.55 -9.93
N LEU A 267 14.61 -7.99 -10.53
CA LEU A 267 13.41 -7.16 -10.62
C LEU A 267 12.61 -7.26 -9.31
N LYS A 268 12.10 -6.13 -8.83
CA LYS A 268 11.14 -6.10 -7.71
C LYS A 268 9.74 -5.90 -8.26
N SER A 269 8.76 -6.52 -7.63
CA SER A 269 7.35 -6.34 -7.93
C SER A 269 6.61 -5.91 -6.68
N GLU A 270 5.68 -4.97 -6.85
CA GLU A 270 4.77 -4.58 -5.79
C GLU A 270 3.78 -5.71 -5.52
N ARG A 271 3.60 -5.99 -4.23
CA ARG A 271 2.69 -7.00 -3.69
C ARG A 271 1.92 -6.36 -2.57
N LEU A 272 0.63 -6.63 -2.50
CA LEU A 272 -0.24 -6.11 -1.46
C LEU A 272 -0.65 -7.26 -0.52
N PRO A 273 0.06 -7.47 0.60
CA PRO A 273 -0.43 -8.26 1.71
C PRO A 273 -1.84 -7.82 2.13
N ILE A 274 -2.75 -8.77 2.14
CA ILE A 274 -4.11 -8.59 2.65
C ILE A 274 -4.26 -9.52 3.85
N ILE A 275 -4.35 -8.91 5.02
CA ILE A 275 -4.42 -9.62 6.30
C ILE A 275 -5.77 -9.31 6.93
N VAL A 276 -6.43 -10.33 7.44
CA VAL A 276 -7.62 -10.15 8.27
C VAL A 276 -7.32 -10.49 9.72
N ALA A 277 -7.77 -9.64 10.63
CA ALA A 277 -7.64 -9.86 12.06
C ALA A 277 -9.01 -10.10 12.69
N TYR A 278 -9.13 -11.15 13.50
CA TYR A 278 -10.35 -11.54 14.23
C TYR A 278 -9.99 -12.24 15.54
N LYS A 279 -10.70 -11.97 16.65
CA LYS A 279 -10.55 -12.68 17.94
C LYS A 279 -9.09 -12.95 18.35
N ASP A 280 -8.21 -11.95 18.22
CA ASP A 280 -6.77 -12.00 18.49
C ASP A 280 -5.92 -12.89 17.56
N GLU A 281 -6.50 -13.39 16.46
CA GLU A 281 -5.82 -14.11 15.39
C GLU A 281 -5.66 -13.22 14.15
N GLU A 282 -4.55 -13.42 13.43
CA GLU A 282 -4.26 -12.77 12.15
C GLU A 282 -4.16 -13.84 11.06
N LYS A 283 -4.81 -13.60 9.93
CA LYS A 283 -4.78 -14.48 8.77
C LYS A 283 -4.36 -13.71 7.52
N LEU A 284 -3.27 -14.14 6.91
CA LEU A 284 -2.90 -13.70 5.56
C LEU A 284 -3.86 -14.37 4.55
N LEU A 285 -4.66 -13.57 3.85
CA LEU A 285 -5.57 -14.04 2.82
C LEU A 285 -4.89 -14.18 1.46
N GLY A 286 -3.98 -13.25 1.16
CA GLY A 286 -3.31 -13.22 -0.14
C GLY A 286 -2.20 -12.20 -0.23
N LEU A 287 -1.39 -12.38 -1.28
CA LEU A 287 -0.31 -11.47 -1.69
C LEU A 287 -0.46 -11.17 -3.20
N PRO A 288 -1.56 -10.54 -3.65
CA PRO A 288 -1.73 -10.18 -5.06
C PRO A 288 -0.59 -9.30 -5.57
N LYS A 289 -0.19 -9.54 -6.82
CA LYS A 289 0.70 -8.66 -7.58
C LYS A 289 -0.10 -7.44 -8.02
N LEU A 290 0.46 -6.26 -7.81
CA LEU A 290 -0.09 -5.04 -8.38
C LEU A 290 0.67 -4.68 -9.66
N GLU A 291 -0.07 -4.21 -10.66
CA GLU A 291 0.51 -3.62 -11.87
C GLU A 291 1.01 -2.20 -11.60
N ASN A 292 0.29 -1.46 -10.76
CA ASN A 292 0.63 -0.12 -10.31
C ASN A 292 0.09 0.12 -8.88
N SER A 293 0.61 1.16 -8.22
CA SER A 293 0.23 1.54 -6.86
C SER A 293 -1.00 2.45 -6.77
N SER A 294 -1.85 2.53 -7.81
CA SER A 294 -3.06 3.36 -7.75
C SER A 294 -4.07 2.80 -6.74
N GLY A 295 -4.89 3.67 -6.14
CA GLY A 295 -5.91 3.23 -5.20
C GLY A 295 -6.95 2.31 -5.82
N LYS A 296 -7.29 2.50 -7.10
CA LYS A 296 -8.21 1.63 -7.84
C LYS A 296 -7.68 0.20 -7.95
N GLU A 297 -6.41 0.05 -8.30
CA GLU A 297 -5.77 -1.26 -8.46
C GLU A 297 -5.66 -1.98 -7.11
N GLN A 298 -5.25 -1.25 -6.07
CA GLN A 298 -5.21 -1.78 -4.70
C GLN A 298 -6.59 -2.24 -4.23
N ALA A 299 -7.63 -1.42 -4.43
CA ALA A 299 -9.00 -1.79 -4.06
C ALA A 299 -9.50 -3.01 -4.84
N MET A 300 -9.22 -3.09 -6.14
CA MET A 300 -9.62 -4.23 -6.95
C MET A 300 -8.93 -5.52 -6.49
N ALA A 301 -7.64 -5.46 -6.20
CA ALA A 301 -6.88 -6.59 -5.67
C ALA A 301 -7.45 -7.07 -4.32
N VAL A 302 -7.73 -6.14 -3.40
CA VAL A 302 -8.35 -6.44 -2.09
C VAL A 302 -9.71 -7.07 -2.27
N TRP A 303 -10.56 -6.47 -3.10
CA TRP A 303 -11.92 -6.95 -3.33
C TRP A 303 -11.97 -8.36 -3.95
N ASN A 304 -11.09 -8.63 -4.91
CA ASN A 304 -10.99 -9.95 -5.54
C ASN A 304 -10.56 -11.02 -4.52
N VAL A 305 -9.61 -10.70 -3.64
CA VAL A 305 -9.20 -11.62 -2.56
C VAL A 305 -10.32 -11.82 -1.55
N LEU A 306 -11.04 -10.77 -1.14
CA LEU A 306 -12.18 -10.92 -0.24
C LEU A 306 -13.27 -11.81 -0.84
N LYS A 307 -13.59 -11.63 -2.13
CA LYS A 307 -14.55 -12.49 -2.86
C LYS A 307 -14.09 -13.93 -2.98
N ASP A 308 -12.82 -14.15 -3.29
CA ASP A 308 -12.23 -15.50 -3.38
C ASP A 308 -12.29 -16.28 -2.05
N TRP A 309 -12.33 -15.54 -0.93
CA TRP A 309 -12.54 -16.11 0.40
C TRP A 309 -14.01 -16.10 0.87
N GLY A 310 -14.92 -15.44 0.14
CA GLY A 310 -16.33 -15.28 0.53
C GLY A 310 -16.52 -14.37 1.75
N LEU A 311 -15.75 -13.28 1.82
CA LEU A 311 -15.64 -12.38 2.96
C LEU A 311 -16.03 -10.92 2.64
N GLU A 312 -16.53 -10.64 1.45
CA GLU A 312 -16.88 -9.30 0.95
C GLU A 312 -17.79 -8.50 1.89
N ASP A 313 -18.78 -9.16 2.48
CA ASP A 313 -19.78 -8.51 3.34
C ASP A 313 -19.36 -8.46 4.82
N LYS A 314 -18.25 -9.11 5.18
CA LYS A 314 -17.81 -9.31 6.56
C LYS A 314 -16.75 -8.30 7.03
N ALA A 315 -16.09 -7.60 6.11
CA ALA A 315 -15.03 -6.63 6.42
C ALA A 315 -15.59 -5.32 7.01
N GLN A 316 -15.51 -5.10 8.33
CA GLN A 316 -16.10 -3.88 8.93
C GLN A 316 -15.12 -2.70 9.01
N ILE A 317 -13.83 -3.01 9.17
CA ILE A 317 -12.79 -2.03 9.40
C ILE A 317 -11.69 -2.19 8.36
N LEU A 318 -11.23 -1.08 7.77
CA LEU A 318 -10.10 -1.04 6.85
C LEU A 318 -8.91 -0.36 7.54
N CYS A 319 -7.81 -1.07 7.69
CA CYS A 319 -6.53 -0.55 8.18
C CYS A 319 -5.57 -0.36 7.01
N SER A 320 -5.00 0.83 6.88
CA SER A 320 -4.00 1.14 5.84
C SER A 320 -3.15 2.35 6.21
N ASP A 321 -2.04 2.55 5.51
CA ASP A 321 -1.28 3.80 5.61
C ASP A 321 -2.09 5.01 5.11
N THR A 322 -1.65 6.22 5.47
CA THR A 322 -2.39 7.46 5.12
C THR A 322 -1.93 8.04 3.78
N THR A 323 -1.45 7.19 2.87
CA THR A 323 -1.07 7.64 1.51
C THR A 323 -2.31 8.02 0.70
N SER A 324 -2.13 8.93 -0.25
CA SER A 324 -3.22 9.36 -1.15
C SER A 324 -3.81 8.22 -1.98
N SER A 325 -3.02 7.18 -2.29
CA SER A 325 -3.50 5.98 -2.96
C SER A 325 -4.47 5.17 -2.11
N ASN A 326 -4.31 5.17 -0.78
CA ASN A 326 -5.22 4.45 0.11
C ASN A 326 -6.40 5.31 0.55
N THR A 327 -6.12 6.56 0.90
CA THR A 327 -7.06 7.43 1.62
C THR A 327 -7.61 8.60 0.79
N GLY A 328 -7.23 8.70 -0.48
CA GLY A 328 -7.68 9.78 -1.35
C GLY A 328 -9.21 9.80 -1.52
N ARG A 329 -9.83 10.97 -1.29
CA ARG A 329 -11.29 11.15 -1.32
C ARG A 329 -12.00 10.67 -2.60
N ILE A 330 -11.31 10.67 -3.73
CA ILE A 330 -11.88 10.32 -5.04
C ILE A 330 -11.29 9.01 -5.57
N ASN A 331 -9.95 8.89 -5.52
CA ASN A 331 -9.21 7.80 -6.14
C ASN A 331 -8.49 6.90 -5.11
N GLY A 332 -8.86 7.00 -3.83
CA GLY A 332 -8.31 6.19 -2.76
C GLY A 332 -8.89 4.77 -2.77
N ALA A 333 -8.07 3.80 -2.38
CA ALA A 333 -8.48 2.41 -2.30
C ALA A 333 -9.69 2.22 -1.38
N ILE A 334 -9.70 2.90 -0.24
CA ILE A 334 -10.82 2.87 0.71
C ILE A 334 -12.12 3.34 0.05
N THR A 335 -12.08 4.46 -0.69
CA THR A 335 -13.26 4.99 -1.39
C THR A 335 -13.80 3.99 -2.41
N PHE A 336 -12.93 3.29 -3.14
CA PHE A 336 -13.37 2.25 -4.07
C PHE A 336 -13.93 1.02 -3.35
N LEU A 337 -13.34 0.60 -2.23
CA LEU A 337 -13.81 -0.53 -1.46
C LEU A 337 -15.23 -0.31 -0.90
N GLU A 338 -15.54 0.89 -0.42
CA GLU A 338 -16.91 1.23 -0.01
C GLU A 338 -17.88 1.24 -1.19
N LEU A 339 -17.44 1.70 -2.37
CA LEU A 339 -18.25 1.64 -3.59
C LEU A 339 -18.53 0.20 -4.01
N TYR A 340 -17.57 -0.71 -3.82
CA TYR A 340 -17.74 -2.12 -4.14
C TYR A 340 -18.65 -2.84 -3.14
N ALA A 341 -18.53 -2.52 -1.85
CA ALA A 341 -19.33 -3.09 -0.78
C ALA A 341 -20.73 -2.45 -0.63
N ASP A 342 -20.97 -1.32 -1.30
CA ASP A 342 -22.20 -0.50 -1.19
C ASP A 342 -22.59 -0.16 0.26
N ARG A 343 -21.59 0.05 1.12
CA ARG A 343 -21.75 0.43 2.52
C ARG A 343 -20.58 1.24 3.04
N GLU A 344 -20.83 2.00 4.10
CA GLU A 344 -19.79 2.70 4.82
C GLU A 344 -18.94 1.71 5.62
N MET A 345 -17.64 1.99 5.68
CA MET A 345 -16.67 1.21 6.46
C MET A 345 -15.93 2.11 7.44
N THR A 346 -15.50 1.53 8.56
CA THR A 346 -14.68 2.27 9.52
C THR A 346 -13.21 2.21 9.08
N TYR A 347 -12.50 3.33 9.09
CA TYR A 347 -11.09 3.34 8.70
C TYR A 347 -10.18 3.52 9.91
N PHE A 348 -9.20 2.65 10.03
CA PHE A 348 -8.12 2.75 11.01
C PHE A 348 -6.84 3.19 10.28
N PRO A 349 -6.56 4.50 10.23
CA PRO A 349 -5.30 4.97 9.67
C PRO A 349 -4.13 4.43 10.50
N CYS A 350 -3.11 3.92 9.82
CA CYS A 350 -1.95 3.34 10.48
C CYS A 350 -1.17 4.42 11.27
N ARG A 351 -1.26 4.37 12.59
CA ARG A 351 -0.61 5.34 13.48
C ARG A 351 0.91 5.24 13.46
N HIS A 352 1.46 4.04 13.30
CA HIS A 352 2.90 3.88 13.08
C HIS A 352 3.37 4.70 11.87
N HIS A 353 2.63 4.65 10.75
CA HIS A 353 2.95 5.46 9.57
C HIS A 353 2.88 6.97 9.89
N ILE A 354 1.82 7.41 10.58
CA ILE A 354 1.68 8.84 10.98
C ILE A 354 2.86 9.29 11.84
N TYR A 355 3.24 8.51 12.85
CA TYR A 355 4.37 8.84 13.72
C TYR A 355 5.70 8.82 12.95
N GLU A 356 5.90 7.91 11.98
CA GLU A 356 7.09 7.97 11.12
C GLU A 356 7.16 9.29 10.34
N LEU A 357 6.02 9.78 9.83
CA LEU A 357 5.97 11.07 9.12
C LEU A 357 6.26 12.26 10.05
N VAL A 358 5.77 12.22 11.27
CA VAL A 358 6.08 13.23 12.31
C VAL A 358 7.57 13.22 12.61
N LEU A 359 8.13 12.04 12.87
CA LEU A 359 9.55 11.88 13.18
C LEU A 359 10.42 12.37 12.03
N ARG A 360 10.08 11.99 10.79
CA ARG A 360 10.72 12.50 9.57
C ARG A 360 10.79 14.01 9.58
N SER A 361 9.66 14.68 9.83
CA SER A 361 9.59 16.14 9.75
C SER A 361 10.45 16.82 10.82
N VAL A 362 10.57 16.21 12.01
CA VAL A 362 11.46 16.68 13.08
C VAL A 362 12.93 16.52 12.68
N PHE A 363 13.30 15.37 12.10
CA PHE A 363 14.66 15.15 11.61
C PHE A 363 15.02 16.10 10.46
N GLU A 364 14.13 16.30 9.50
CA GLU A 364 14.33 17.21 8.36
C GLU A 364 14.51 18.67 8.82
N TYR A 365 13.82 19.05 9.89
CA TYR A 365 13.94 20.38 10.50
C TYR A 365 15.27 20.59 11.24
N GLU A 366 15.73 19.59 12.02
CA GLU A 366 16.94 19.74 12.84
C GLU A 366 18.23 19.46 12.06
N LEU A 367 18.18 18.48 11.16
CA LEU A 367 19.34 17.95 10.45
C LEU A 367 19.13 18.11 8.94
N ASN A 368 19.47 19.29 8.43
CA ASN A 368 19.34 19.66 7.01
C ASN A 368 19.99 18.67 6.01
N GLU A 369 20.95 17.84 6.46
CA GLU A 369 21.65 16.85 5.63
C GLU A 369 20.90 15.51 5.46
N VAL A 370 19.76 15.29 6.14
CA VAL A 370 19.07 13.97 6.13
C VAL A 370 18.30 13.70 4.84
N THR A 371 18.05 14.72 4.01
CA THR A 371 17.21 14.62 2.80
C THR A 371 17.96 14.36 1.50
N SER A 372 19.29 14.55 1.45
CA SER A 372 20.05 14.61 0.19
C SER A 372 21.01 13.45 -0.07
N SER A 373 21.19 12.50 0.87
CA SER A 373 22.09 11.35 0.67
C SER A 373 21.50 10.02 1.19
N PRO A 374 21.60 8.92 0.40
CA PRO A 374 21.34 7.53 0.81
C PRO A 374 22.12 7.08 2.06
N ASP A 375 23.14 7.83 2.47
CA ASP A 375 23.87 7.62 3.70
C ASP A 375 24.09 8.98 4.38
N VAL A 376 23.40 9.24 5.49
CA VAL A 376 23.76 10.37 6.35
C VAL A 376 25.14 10.03 6.92
N ALA A 377 26.15 10.84 6.58
CA ALA A 377 27.56 10.49 6.77
C ALA A 377 27.89 10.02 8.20
N PHE A 378 27.26 10.62 9.22
CA PHE A 378 27.49 10.23 10.61
C PHE A 378 26.78 8.92 11.04
N PHE A 379 25.68 8.49 10.40
CA PHE A 379 25.13 7.14 10.64
C PHE A 379 26.08 6.04 10.15
N LYS A 380 26.85 6.32 9.08
CA LYS A 380 27.88 5.42 8.59
C LYS A 380 29.07 5.35 9.55
N LYS A 381 29.51 6.50 10.09
CA LYS A 381 30.65 6.60 11.02
C LYS A 381 30.53 5.66 12.22
N ILE A 382 29.36 5.55 12.85
CA ILE A 382 29.19 4.67 14.01
C ILE A 382 29.27 3.19 13.62
N ARG A 383 28.77 2.79 12.44
CA ARG A 383 28.89 1.41 11.95
C ARG A 383 30.34 1.02 11.71
N GLU A 384 31.09 1.91 11.05
CA GLU A 384 32.50 1.69 10.72
C GLU A 384 33.38 1.63 11.97
N LYS A 385 33.11 2.49 12.97
CA LYS A 385 33.89 2.54 14.21
C LYS A 385 33.45 1.53 15.28
N TRP A 386 32.27 0.91 15.16
CA TRP A 386 31.64 0.12 16.22
C TRP A 386 32.57 -0.91 16.87
N ASN A 387 33.31 -1.67 16.06
CA ASN A 387 34.19 -2.73 16.56
C ASN A 387 35.31 -2.18 17.46
N ASN A 388 35.78 -0.96 17.18
CA ASN A 388 36.92 -0.33 17.87
C ASN A 388 36.50 0.58 19.03
N MET A 389 35.20 0.70 19.33
CA MET A 389 34.69 1.56 20.40
C MET A 389 34.67 0.85 21.76
N GLU A 390 34.78 1.59 22.85
CA GLU A 390 34.55 1.08 24.21
C GLU A 390 33.06 1.11 24.53
N LYS A 391 32.42 -0.05 24.70
CA LYS A 391 30.95 -0.16 24.76
C LYS A 391 30.37 0.25 26.12
N GLU A 392 31.20 0.21 27.16
CA GLU A 392 30.83 0.63 28.52
C GLU A 392 31.08 2.13 28.74
N ASN A 393 31.93 2.76 27.90
CA ASN A 393 32.29 4.17 27.99
C ASN A 393 31.35 5.06 27.16
N TYR A 394 30.11 5.19 27.61
CA TYR A 394 29.13 6.10 27.02
C TYR A 394 28.70 7.17 28.00
N MET A 395 28.15 8.27 27.48
CA MET A 395 27.57 9.33 28.31
C MET A 395 26.06 9.39 28.09
N ASP A 396 25.29 9.31 29.17
CA ASP A 396 23.85 9.51 29.13
C ASP A 396 23.45 10.97 28.78
N GLY A 397 22.15 11.20 28.72
CA GLY A 397 21.50 12.49 28.49
C GLY A 397 20.79 13.06 29.71
N TYR A 398 20.96 12.48 30.91
CA TYR A 398 20.20 12.87 32.12
C TYR A 398 20.35 14.35 32.43
N LYS A 399 21.58 14.90 32.32
CA LYS A 399 21.84 16.34 32.51
C LYS A 399 20.93 17.22 31.66
N TYR A 400 20.69 16.84 30.40
CA TYR A 400 19.86 17.62 29.48
C TYR A 400 18.37 17.39 29.73
N LEU A 401 18.00 16.16 30.12
CA LEU A 401 16.61 15.81 30.42
C LEU A 401 16.12 16.49 31.71
N ASN A 402 16.92 16.47 32.78
CA ASN A 402 16.61 17.11 34.06
C ASN A 402 16.54 18.65 33.96
N ALA A 403 17.09 19.23 32.89
CA ALA A 403 16.95 20.66 32.62
C ALA A 403 15.57 21.02 32.03
N ILE A 404 14.83 20.06 31.47
CA ILE A 404 13.55 20.29 30.75
C ILE A 404 12.35 19.55 31.35
N CYS A 405 12.59 18.55 32.20
CA CYS A 405 11.57 17.73 32.85
C CYS A 405 11.80 17.67 34.36
N SER A 406 10.73 17.57 35.13
CA SER A 406 10.86 17.30 36.57
C SER A 406 11.31 15.86 36.81
N GLU A 407 11.96 15.61 37.95
CA GLU A 407 12.38 14.27 38.36
C GLU A 407 11.19 13.28 38.43
N SER A 408 10.00 13.77 38.81
CA SER A 408 8.76 12.97 38.82
C SER A 408 8.31 12.55 37.41
N GLU A 409 8.44 13.42 36.41
CA GLU A 409 8.15 13.10 35.01
C GLU A 409 9.13 12.08 34.45
N ILE A 410 10.42 12.25 34.78
CA ILE A 410 11.48 11.32 34.38
C ILE A 410 11.20 9.93 34.97
N LEU A 411 10.91 9.84 36.27
CA LEU A 411 10.63 8.58 36.94
C LEU A 411 9.35 7.91 36.40
N SER A 412 8.30 8.70 36.14
CA SER A 412 7.07 8.19 35.53
C SER A 412 7.32 7.58 34.16
N ASN A 413 8.15 8.23 33.33
CA ASN A 413 8.51 7.73 32.00
C ASN A 413 9.33 6.43 32.09
N VAL A 414 10.31 6.37 33.00
CA VAL A 414 11.11 5.17 33.23
C VAL A 414 10.24 4.00 33.69
N ASN A 415 9.30 4.23 34.62
CA ASN A 415 8.37 3.20 35.08
C ASN A 415 7.53 2.65 33.91
N TYR A 416 7.06 3.53 33.02
CA TYR A 416 6.33 3.13 31.83
C TYR A 416 7.21 2.28 30.89
N LEU A 417 8.42 2.73 30.58
CA LEU A 417 9.36 2.03 29.69
C LEU A 417 9.76 0.66 30.26
N SER A 418 10.07 0.59 31.56
CA SER A 418 10.38 -0.66 32.26
C SER A 418 9.19 -1.63 32.26
N ASN A 419 7.95 -1.13 32.33
CA ASN A 419 6.77 -1.96 32.19
C ASN A 419 6.58 -2.46 30.75
N ALA A 420 6.88 -1.62 29.75
CA ALA A 420 6.83 -2.02 28.34
C ALA A 420 7.79 -3.18 28.02
N LEU A 421 8.99 -3.21 28.64
CA LEU A 421 9.94 -4.31 28.49
C LEU A 421 9.46 -5.65 29.04
N LYS A 422 8.48 -5.66 29.95
CA LYS A 422 7.88 -6.91 30.47
C LYS A 422 6.97 -7.58 29.44
N ASN A 423 6.58 -6.87 28.37
CA ASN A 423 5.73 -7.42 27.32
C ASN A 423 6.53 -8.36 26.40
N LYS A 424 6.28 -9.67 26.54
CA LYS A 424 6.92 -10.72 25.71
C LYS A 424 6.63 -10.61 24.22
N LYS A 425 5.57 -9.89 23.81
CA LYS A 425 5.21 -9.68 22.39
C LYS A 425 5.89 -8.45 21.78
N LEU A 426 6.74 -7.73 22.52
CA LEU A 426 7.42 -6.54 22.01
C LEU A 426 8.44 -6.94 20.94
N LYS A 427 8.39 -6.27 19.78
CA LYS A 427 9.33 -6.50 18.68
C LYS A 427 10.77 -6.15 19.11
N ASN A 428 11.76 -6.85 18.58
CA ASN A 428 13.16 -6.71 18.99
C ASN A 428 13.73 -5.29 18.79
N ASP A 429 13.33 -4.62 17.72
CA ASP A 429 13.70 -3.24 17.41
C ASP A 429 13.01 -2.24 18.36
N TYR A 430 11.76 -2.50 18.75
CA TYR A 430 11.05 -1.67 19.73
C TYR A 430 11.64 -1.87 21.13
N MET A 431 12.01 -3.09 21.49
CA MET A 431 12.74 -3.40 22.71
C MET A 431 14.06 -2.62 22.77
N GLU A 432 14.84 -2.63 21.69
CA GLU A 432 16.10 -1.87 21.62
C GLU A 432 15.88 -0.35 21.73
N LEU A 433 14.84 0.19 21.10
CA LEU A 433 14.47 1.60 21.26
C LEU A 433 14.18 1.94 22.73
N VAL A 434 13.39 1.10 23.41
CA VAL A 434 13.02 1.30 24.82
C VAL A 434 14.24 1.18 25.74
N GLU A 435 15.07 0.16 25.53
CA GLU A 435 16.35 -0.02 26.21
C GLU A 435 17.23 1.23 26.09
N LEU A 436 17.41 1.74 24.86
CA LEU A 436 18.19 2.94 24.60
C LEU A 436 17.59 4.20 25.24
N CYS A 437 16.27 4.32 25.33
CA CYS A 437 15.63 5.40 26.07
C CYS A 437 16.01 5.37 27.55
N ILE A 438 15.94 4.19 28.19
CA ILE A 438 16.30 4.02 29.61
C ILE A 438 17.79 4.37 29.84
N VAL A 439 18.66 3.92 28.94
CA VAL A 439 20.10 4.25 28.97
C VAL A 439 20.32 5.76 28.82
N PHE A 440 19.65 6.41 27.86
CA PHE A 440 19.73 7.86 27.66
C PHE A 440 19.23 8.66 28.87
N ILE A 441 18.19 8.18 29.56
CA ILE A 441 17.67 8.81 30.78
C ILE A 441 18.66 8.68 31.95
N GLY A 442 19.70 7.85 31.85
CA GLY A 442 20.69 7.65 32.92
C GLY A 442 20.21 6.72 34.03
N ARG A 443 19.23 5.85 33.76
CA ARG A 443 18.68 4.88 34.73
C ARG A 443 19.13 3.44 34.49
N ASN A 444 20.22 3.27 33.74
CA ASN A 444 20.90 1.98 33.56
C ASN A 444 22.04 1.80 34.58
N SER A 445 21.77 2.09 35.85
CA SER A 445 22.80 2.15 36.90
C SER A 445 23.49 0.80 37.15
N ASP A 446 22.80 -0.32 36.93
CA ASP A 446 23.36 -1.67 37.11
C ASP A 446 23.99 -2.25 35.82
N SER A 447 24.05 -1.46 34.73
CA SER A 447 24.53 -1.91 33.41
C SER A 447 23.85 -3.19 32.89
N THR A 448 22.61 -3.43 33.31
CA THR A 448 21.82 -4.60 32.88
C THR A 448 21.49 -4.54 31.40
N ILE A 449 21.32 -3.33 30.86
CA ILE A 449 21.06 -3.10 29.45
C ILE A 449 22.38 -2.96 28.69
N LYS A 450 22.65 -3.91 27.78
CA LYS A 450 23.79 -3.87 26.86
C LYS A 450 23.39 -3.25 25.52
N ILE A 451 24.09 -2.18 25.11
CA ILE A 451 23.84 -1.52 23.82
C ILE A 451 24.28 -2.45 22.68
N ARG A 452 23.32 -2.80 21.82
CA ARG A 452 23.52 -3.69 20.67
C ARG A 452 24.29 -3.01 19.52
N PRO A 453 24.94 -3.77 18.61
CA PRO A 453 25.53 -3.22 17.40
C PRO A 453 24.50 -2.47 16.53
N PRO A 454 24.89 -1.40 15.80
CA PRO A 454 24.03 -0.74 14.84
C PRO A 454 23.54 -1.71 13.76
N GLY A 455 22.21 -1.85 13.62
CA GLY A 455 21.58 -2.72 12.62
C GLY A 455 21.61 -2.12 11.21
N ALA A 456 21.02 -2.81 10.23
CA ALA A 456 20.92 -2.29 8.86
C ALA A 456 20.12 -0.97 8.82
N LEU A 457 20.69 0.06 8.19
CA LEU A 457 20.02 1.34 8.00
C LEU A 457 19.31 1.35 6.65
N HIS A 458 18.00 1.60 6.67
CA HIS A 458 17.22 1.84 5.46
C HIS A 458 16.66 3.27 5.50
N HIS A 459 16.73 3.96 4.36
CA HIS A 459 16.33 5.37 4.27
C HIS A 459 14.91 5.68 4.71
N ALA A 460 14.00 4.78 4.35
CA ALA A 460 12.57 4.92 4.63
C ALA A 460 12.18 4.61 6.08
N ARG A 461 13.05 3.97 6.88
CA ARG A 461 12.72 3.54 8.25
C ARG A 461 13.17 4.56 9.28
N TRP A 462 12.26 5.41 9.72
CA TRP A 462 12.56 6.50 10.65
C TRP A 462 12.82 6.01 12.07
N MET A 463 12.22 4.88 12.46
CA MET A 463 12.53 4.25 13.74
C MET A 463 14.01 3.83 13.85
N ALA A 464 14.59 3.30 12.78
CA ALA A 464 16.02 2.97 12.76
C ALA A 464 16.87 4.22 13.00
N LYS A 465 16.49 5.36 12.41
CA LYS A 465 17.19 6.65 12.64
C LYS A 465 17.06 7.13 14.09
N ALA A 466 15.94 6.88 14.77
CA ALA A 466 15.78 7.14 16.20
C ALA A 466 16.75 6.29 17.05
N ILE A 467 16.81 4.98 16.81
CA ILE A 467 17.76 4.07 17.47
C ILE A 467 19.20 4.53 17.26
N TYR A 468 19.56 4.85 16.02
CA TYR A 468 20.88 5.36 15.69
C TYR A 468 21.18 6.70 16.40
N SER A 469 20.20 7.59 16.52
CA SER A 469 20.38 8.88 17.18
C SER A 469 20.77 8.71 18.65
N PHE A 470 20.11 7.79 19.37
CA PHE A 470 20.52 7.44 20.73
C PHE A 470 21.95 6.90 20.76
N LYS A 471 22.29 5.91 19.93
CA LYS A 471 23.64 5.32 19.93
C LYS A 471 24.72 6.35 19.66
N ILE A 472 24.55 7.18 18.64
CA ILE A 472 25.53 8.20 18.28
C ILE A 472 25.65 9.24 19.38
N PHE A 473 24.53 9.67 19.96
CA PHE A 473 24.56 10.60 21.07
C PHE A 473 25.27 10.00 22.29
N LEU A 474 24.94 8.77 22.68
CA LEU A 474 25.55 8.08 23.83
C LEU A 474 27.07 7.95 23.66
N PHE A 475 27.54 7.60 22.46
CA PHE A 475 28.96 7.43 22.16
C PHE A 475 29.63 8.68 21.55
N ARG A 476 29.03 9.86 21.68
CA ARG A 476 29.49 11.10 21.02
C ARG A 476 30.97 11.44 21.24
N GLN A 477 31.52 11.14 22.42
CA GLN A 477 32.94 11.36 22.75
C GLN A 477 33.89 10.53 21.88
N GLN A 478 33.48 9.34 21.46
CA GLN A 478 34.29 8.42 20.65
C GLN A 478 34.11 8.65 19.13
N LEU A 479 33.13 9.47 18.72
CA LEU A 479 32.70 9.58 17.32
C LEU A 479 33.19 10.82 16.56
N SER A 480 33.98 11.70 17.18
CA SER A 480 34.54 12.91 16.53
C SER A 480 33.49 13.71 15.74
N LEU A 481 32.38 14.04 16.40
CA LEU A 481 31.23 14.74 15.81
C LEU A 481 31.41 16.26 15.89
N LYS A 482 30.85 16.99 14.91
CA LYS A 482 30.75 18.45 14.98
C LYS A 482 29.79 18.84 16.11
N MET A 483 30.03 20.01 16.70
CA MET A 483 29.16 20.52 17.78
C MET A 483 27.70 20.68 17.34
N SER A 484 27.47 21.07 16.08
CA SER A 484 26.12 21.15 15.49
C SER A 484 25.44 19.78 15.40
N GLU A 485 26.16 18.74 14.98
CA GLU A 485 25.64 17.36 14.92
C GLU A 485 25.27 16.86 16.32
N VAL A 486 26.13 17.10 17.32
CA VAL A 486 25.87 16.72 18.72
C VAL A 486 24.63 17.43 19.27
N ASN A 487 24.49 18.73 18.99
CA ASN A 487 23.33 19.50 19.42
C ASN A 487 22.04 19.05 18.73
N GLY A 488 22.09 18.73 17.43
CA GLY A 488 20.93 18.20 16.71
C GLY A 488 20.49 16.85 17.25
N LEU A 489 21.43 15.94 17.47
CA LEU A 489 21.16 14.63 18.07
C LEU A 489 20.62 14.74 19.50
N LYS A 490 21.17 15.67 20.30
CA LYS A 490 20.64 15.98 21.64
C LYS A 490 19.16 16.36 21.56
N ASN A 491 18.81 17.32 20.70
CA ASN A 491 17.44 17.80 20.55
C ASN A 491 16.49 16.68 20.10
N ILE A 492 16.91 15.86 19.14
CA ILE A 492 16.17 14.68 18.67
C ILE A 492 15.96 13.67 19.80
N CYS A 493 17.01 13.30 20.54
CA CYS A 493 16.91 12.33 21.65
C CYS A 493 15.98 12.84 22.76
N LEU A 494 16.03 14.14 23.09
CA LEU A 494 15.11 14.74 24.05
C LEU A 494 13.65 14.64 23.58
N PHE A 495 13.37 14.97 22.31
CA PHE A 495 12.03 14.83 21.72
C PHE A 495 11.56 13.38 21.72
N LEU A 496 12.44 12.45 21.37
CA LEU A 496 12.14 11.02 21.34
C LEU A 496 11.67 10.52 22.71
N VAL A 497 12.44 10.81 23.76
CA VAL A 497 12.15 10.35 25.13
C VAL A 497 10.92 11.02 25.72
N THR A 498 10.74 12.33 25.52
CA THR A 498 9.70 13.11 26.21
C THR A 498 8.35 13.07 25.51
N VAL A 499 8.33 12.95 24.18
CA VAL A 499 7.09 13.06 23.38
C VAL A 499 6.80 11.76 22.64
N TYR A 500 7.75 11.29 21.84
CA TYR A 500 7.50 10.34 20.74
C TYR A 500 7.35 8.87 21.17
N VAL A 501 8.32 8.33 21.91
CA VAL A 501 8.46 6.88 22.09
C VAL A 501 7.26 6.25 22.77
N LYS A 502 6.71 6.90 23.80
CA LYS A 502 5.49 6.43 24.45
C LYS A 502 4.32 6.33 23.48
N SER A 503 4.08 7.37 22.68
CA SER A 503 2.99 7.39 21.70
C SER A 503 3.20 6.40 20.54
N TRP A 504 4.45 6.15 20.17
CA TRP A 504 4.80 5.07 19.24
C TRP A 504 4.41 3.69 19.79
N LEU A 505 4.75 3.39 21.04
CA LEU A 505 4.43 2.10 21.66
C LEU A 505 2.92 1.87 21.81
N GLU A 506 2.15 2.94 21.97
CA GLU A 506 0.68 2.92 22.10
C GLU A 506 -0.03 2.84 20.74
N SER A 507 0.69 2.87 19.62
CA SER A 507 0.13 2.94 18.26
C SER A 507 -0.66 1.71 17.83
N SER A 508 -0.42 0.55 18.47
CA SER A 508 -1.19 -0.68 18.22
C SER A 508 -2.56 -0.70 18.91
N SER A 509 -2.84 0.23 19.83
CA SER A 509 -4.13 0.30 20.52
C SER A 509 -5.16 1.06 19.71
N ALA A 510 -6.07 0.34 19.05
CA ALA A 510 -7.19 0.94 18.32
C ALA A 510 -8.24 1.58 19.26
N ILE A 511 -8.47 1.00 20.45
CA ILE A 511 -9.46 1.49 21.40
C ILE A 511 -9.00 2.81 22.04
N GLY A 512 -7.72 2.88 22.44
CA GLY A 512 -7.15 4.08 23.06
C GLY A 512 -6.79 5.18 22.06
N ALA A 513 -7.03 4.96 20.77
CA ALA A 513 -6.31 5.69 19.73
C ALA A 513 -6.64 7.20 19.70
N ALA A 514 -7.92 7.58 19.81
CA ALA A 514 -8.33 8.98 19.90
C ALA A 514 -7.77 9.69 21.15
N LEU A 515 -7.77 8.98 22.30
CA LEU A 515 -7.18 9.51 23.53
C LEU A 515 -5.65 9.67 23.39
N ASN A 516 -4.98 8.69 22.80
CA ASN A 516 -3.54 8.72 22.57
C ASN A 516 -3.15 9.87 21.63
N ASP A 517 -3.93 10.11 20.57
CA ASP A 517 -3.72 11.23 19.64
C ASP A 517 -3.90 12.58 20.36
N LEU A 518 -4.93 12.73 21.20
CA LEU A 518 -5.14 13.92 22.02
C LEU A 518 -4.00 14.13 23.04
N MET A 519 -3.56 13.06 23.69
CA MET A 519 -2.43 13.11 24.63
C MET A 519 -1.13 13.49 23.91
N PHE A 520 -0.92 13.01 22.68
CA PHE A 520 0.23 13.38 21.87
C PHE A 520 0.19 14.86 21.48
N LEU A 521 -0.97 15.39 21.05
CA LEU A 521 -1.16 16.82 20.79
C LEU A 521 -0.85 17.67 22.04
N LYS A 522 -1.33 17.26 23.22
CA LYS A 522 -1.03 17.94 24.49
C LYS A 522 0.46 17.94 24.79
N LYS A 523 1.15 16.81 24.61
CA LYS A 523 2.61 16.72 24.79
C LYS A 523 3.34 17.64 23.83
N LEU A 524 2.96 17.66 22.54
CA LEU A 524 3.55 18.53 21.55
C LEU A 524 3.36 20.01 21.91
N LYS A 525 2.16 20.40 22.35
CA LYS A 525 1.89 21.78 22.77
C LYS A 525 2.69 22.17 24.01
N LYS A 526 2.82 21.27 24.99
CA LYS A 526 3.70 21.47 26.15
C LYS A 526 5.17 21.59 25.73
N TYR A 527 5.60 20.81 24.74
CA TYR A 527 6.97 20.81 24.23
C TYR A 527 7.35 22.11 23.50
N GLU A 528 6.39 22.98 23.18
CA GLU A 528 6.66 24.28 22.56
C GLU A 528 7.56 25.17 23.42
N SER A 529 7.45 25.09 24.75
CA SER A 529 8.32 25.84 25.67
C SER A 529 9.77 25.35 25.68
N ILE A 530 10.02 24.14 25.19
CA ILE A 530 11.35 23.51 25.12
C ILE A 530 11.95 23.72 23.73
N ASN A 531 11.17 23.42 22.67
CA ASN A 531 11.57 23.62 21.29
C ASN A 531 10.34 23.93 20.43
N GLN A 532 10.12 25.22 20.18
CA GLN A 532 9.00 25.72 19.37
C GLN A 532 9.02 25.17 17.94
N GLY A 533 10.21 25.04 17.33
CA GLY A 533 10.36 24.52 15.97
C GLY A 533 9.87 23.07 15.84
N PHE A 534 10.31 22.20 16.76
CA PHE A 534 9.90 20.80 16.80
C PHE A 534 8.40 20.67 17.06
N SER A 535 7.89 21.41 18.04
CA SER A 535 6.46 21.42 18.35
C SER A 535 5.64 21.82 17.12
N SER A 536 5.99 22.93 16.47
CA SER A 536 5.26 23.45 15.31
C SER A 536 5.27 22.49 14.12
N ILE A 537 6.45 21.95 13.74
CA ILE A 537 6.54 21.04 12.59
C ILE A 537 5.85 19.71 12.86
N ALA A 538 5.99 19.16 14.07
CA ALA A 538 5.34 17.92 14.45
C ALA A 538 3.82 18.08 14.56
N LEU A 539 3.33 19.17 15.16
CA LEU A 539 1.89 19.49 15.21
C LEU A 539 1.32 19.63 13.81
N LYS A 540 1.93 20.45 12.96
CA LYS A 540 1.49 20.64 11.57
C LYS A 540 1.42 19.31 10.83
N LYS A 541 2.48 18.49 10.94
CA LYS A 541 2.49 17.18 10.28
C LYS A 541 1.42 16.26 10.84
N PHE A 542 1.31 16.12 12.16
CA PHE A 542 0.33 15.24 12.79
C PHE A 542 -1.10 15.63 12.43
N CYS A 543 -1.44 16.93 12.49
CA CYS A 543 -2.76 17.45 12.14
C CYS A 543 -3.17 17.15 10.69
N ASN A 544 -2.22 17.12 9.74
CA ASN A 544 -2.52 16.77 8.34
C ASN A 544 -2.96 15.31 8.15
N HIS A 545 -2.73 14.46 9.16
CA HIS A 545 -3.07 13.04 9.13
C HIS A 545 -4.07 12.65 10.22
N LEU A 546 -4.72 13.63 10.88
CA LEU A 546 -5.84 13.37 11.76
C LEU A 546 -7.10 13.05 10.93
N TRP A 547 -7.94 12.17 11.48
CA TRP A 547 -9.13 11.61 10.80
C TRP A 547 -10.43 11.91 11.53
N TYR A 548 -10.38 12.70 12.61
CA TYR A 548 -11.53 13.12 13.41
C TYR A 548 -11.90 14.57 13.17
#